data_AF-A0A1S4A298-F1
#
_entry.id   AF-A0A1S4A298-F1
#
_cell.length_a   1.000
_cell.length_b   1.000
_cell.length_c   1.000
_cell.angle_alpha   90.00
_cell.angle_beta   90.00
_cell.angle_gamma   90.00
#
_symmetry.space_group_name_H-M   'P 1'
#
loop_
_entity.id
_entity.type
_entity.pdbx_description
1 polymer ?
#
loop_
_entity_poly.entity_id
_entity_poly.type
_entity_poly.pdbx_seq_one_letter_code
_entity_poly.pdbx_strand_id
1 'polypeptide(L)'
;MDVIDQDDSTGVETTATVTPTGTGFDPMYLHLSDNPGAMLVSTAFDGIGYRSWRRSVLRGLSVKNKLSFISGECRQPDPSSPQFRQWERCDNMVTSWILNSLSKEIADSVEYANDAVELLKE
;
A
#
# COMPACT_ATOMS: atom_id res chain seq x y z
N MET A 1 50.27 -40.04 6.14
CA MET A 1 49.43 -40.23 4.96
C MET A 1 48.10 -39.59 5.31
N ASP A 2 48.02 -38.29 5.06
CA ASP A 2 46.79 -37.51 5.19
C ASP A 2 45.83 -37.95 4.09
N VAL A 3 44.59 -38.25 4.49
CA VAL A 3 43.41 -38.09 3.62
C VAL A 3 42.28 -37.58 4.53
N ILE A 4 42.17 -36.26 4.54
CA ILE A 4 40.91 -35.53 4.74
C ILE A 4 40.14 -35.63 3.42
N ASP A 5 38.82 -35.76 3.49
CA ASP A 5 37.78 -35.33 2.51
C ASP A 5 36.63 -36.35 2.52
N GLN A 6 35.35 -36.00 2.51
CA GLN A 6 34.61 -34.77 2.73
C GLN A 6 33.13 -35.22 2.84
N ASP A 7 32.40 -34.70 3.82
CA ASP A 7 30.96 -34.86 3.96
C ASP A 7 30.27 -34.09 2.81
N ASP A 8 29.55 -34.81 1.94
CA ASP A 8 28.70 -34.22 0.90
C ASP A 8 27.24 -34.57 1.18
N SER A 9 26.68 -33.93 2.20
CA SER A 9 25.23 -33.82 2.38
C SER A 9 24.79 -32.46 1.86
N THR A 10 24.50 -32.37 0.55
CA THR A 10 23.88 -31.19 -0.08
C THR A 10 22.39 -31.09 0.28
N GLY A 11 22.12 -30.71 1.53
CA GLY A 11 20.85 -30.11 1.91
C GLY A 11 20.81 -28.68 1.37
N VAL A 12 20.15 -28.46 0.24
CA VAL A 12 19.80 -27.11 -0.20
C VAL A 12 18.70 -26.61 0.75
N GLU A 13 19.13 -25.98 1.84
CA GLU A 13 18.25 -25.14 2.65
C GLU A 13 17.77 -23.99 1.77
N THR A 14 16.54 -24.15 1.28
CA THR A 14 15.77 -23.03 0.76
C THR A 14 15.58 -22.09 1.94
N THR A 15 16.34 -20.99 1.97
CA THR A 15 16.04 -19.85 2.84
C THR A 15 14.74 -19.24 2.34
N ALA A 16 13.62 -19.85 2.74
CA ALA A 16 12.35 -19.17 2.79
C ALA A 16 12.56 -18.00 3.76
N THR A 17 12.48 -16.79 3.25
CA THR A 17 12.37 -15.58 4.07
C THR A 17 11.03 -15.68 4.80
N VAL A 18 11.02 -16.40 5.92
CA VAL A 18 9.92 -16.41 6.87
C VAL A 18 9.94 -15.02 7.50
N THR A 19 8.99 -14.17 7.12
CA THR A 19 8.64 -13.01 7.93
C THR A 19 7.70 -13.52 9.02
N PRO A 20 8.08 -13.58 10.31
CA PRO A 20 7.17 -14.03 11.34
C PRO A 20 6.45 -12.83 11.98
N THR A 21 5.13 -12.99 12.09
CA THR A 21 4.22 -12.46 13.13
C THR A 21 3.96 -10.94 13.11
N GLY A 22 2.72 -10.45 13.06
CA GLY A 22 1.42 -11.06 13.29
C GLY A 22 0.51 -10.05 13.97
N THR A 23 -0.34 -9.37 13.21
CA THR A 23 -1.69 -8.95 13.62
C THR A 23 -2.51 -8.95 12.32
N GLY A 24 -3.71 -9.55 12.35
CA GLY A 24 -4.47 -9.90 11.15
C GLY A 24 -4.71 -8.72 10.21
N PHE A 25 -4.95 -9.06 8.93
CA PHE A 25 -5.23 -8.21 7.77
C PHE A 25 -3.99 -7.88 6.91
N ASP A 26 -3.84 -8.64 5.83
CA ASP A 26 -2.92 -8.38 4.72
C ASP A 26 -3.23 -6.99 4.10
N PRO A 27 -2.27 -6.06 4.05
CA PRO A 27 -2.48 -4.74 3.44
C PRO A 27 -2.83 -4.84 1.95
N MET A 28 -2.41 -5.89 1.26
CA MET A 28 -2.70 -6.14 -0.16
C MET A 28 -4.03 -6.87 -0.40
N TYR A 29 -4.80 -7.14 0.66
CA TYR A 29 -6.16 -7.67 0.55
C TYR A 29 -7.17 -6.57 0.19
N LEU A 30 -8.03 -6.83 -0.79
CA LEU A 30 -9.18 -5.99 -1.13
C LEU A 30 -10.46 -6.73 -0.76
N HIS A 31 -11.33 -6.09 0.02
CA HIS A 31 -12.62 -6.68 0.36
C HIS A 31 -13.57 -6.63 -0.84
N LEU A 32 -14.50 -7.58 -0.96
CA LEU A 32 -15.45 -7.64 -2.09
C LEU A 32 -16.34 -6.40 -2.22
N SER A 33 -16.53 -5.64 -1.13
CA SER A 33 -17.28 -4.38 -1.13
C SER A 33 -16.43 -3.16 -1.44
N ASP A 34 -15.10 -3.30 -1.49
CA ASP A 34 -14.21 -2.20 -1.84
C ASP A 34 -14.40 -1.86 -3.32
N ASN A 35 -14.64 -0.58 -3.57
CA ASN A 35 -14.84 -0.04 -4.91
C ASN A 35 -14.22 1.36 -4.95
N PRO A 36 -13.75 1.81 -6.12
CA PRO A 36 -13.02 3.08 -6.23
C PRO A 36 -13.88 4.30 -5.87
N GLY A 37 -15.21 4.23 -6.00
CA GLY A 37 -16.14 5.32 -5.70
C GLY A 37 -16.44 5.53 -4.22
N ALA A 38 -15.89 4.72 -3.32
CA ALA A 38 -16.13 4.90 -1.88
C ALA A 38 -15.44 6.17 -1.36
N MET A 39 -16.17 6.96 -0.57
CA MET A 39 -15.67 8.21 0.03
C MET A 39 -15.01 7.93 1.39
N LEU A 40 -13.79 8.40 1.60
CA LEU A 40 -13.12 8.32 2.92
C LEU A 40 -13.63 9.36 3.92
N VAL A 41 -14.16 10.48 3.40
CA VAL A 41 -14.63 11.63 4.17
C VAL A 41 -15.95 12.11 3.56
N SER A 42 -16.84 12.67 4.39
CA SER A 42 -18.13 13.20 3.92
C SER A 42 -18.02 14.52 3.19
N THR A 43 -16.97 15.29 3.46
CA THR A 43 -16.74 16.63 2.91
C THR A 43 -15.42 16.64 2.18
N ALA A 44 -15.47 16.92 0.89
CA ALA A 44 -14.28 17.04 0.05
C ALA A 44 -13.40 18.20 0.51
N PHE A 45 -12.08 18.03 0.42
CA PHE A 45 -11.13 19.10 0.72
C PHE A 45 -11.17 20.16 -0.38
N ASP A 46 -11.39 21.40 0.02
CA ASP A 46 -11.53 22.56 -0.87
C ASP A 46 -10.34 23.54 -0.76
N GLY A 47 -9.27 23.14 -0.08
CA GLY A 47 -8.11 23.98 0.21
C GLY A 47 -8.07 24.49 1.65
N ILE A 48 -9.17 24.38 2.41
CA ILE A 48 -9.24 24.86 3.79
C ILE A 48 -9.19 23.68 4.78
N GLY A 49 -8.37 23.81 5.83
CA GLY A 49 -8.37 22.83 6.92
C GLY A 49 -7.63 21.52 6.61
N TYR A 50 -6.56 21.57 5.81
CA TYR A 50 -5.77 20.40 5.37
C TYR A 50 -5.46 19.41 6.50
N ARG A 51 -5.03 19.89 7.68
CA ARG A 51 -4.71 19.02 8.83
C ARG A 51 -5.90 18.17 9.29
N SER A 52 -7.09 18.74 9.32
CA SER A 52 -8.32 18.05 9.73
C SER A 52 -8.78 17.06 8.67
N TRP A 53 -8.72 17.46 7.39
CA TRP A 53 -9.01 16.57 6.26
C TRP A 53 -8.03 15.39 6.22
N ARG A 54 -6.72 15.65 6.25
CA ARG A 54 -5.68 14.61 6.21
C ARG A 54 -5.86 13.61 7.35
N ARG A 55 -6.12 14.08 8.57
CA ARG A 55 -6.38 13.19 9.72
C ARG A 55 -7.61 12.30 9.50
N SER A 56 -8.63 12.79 8.79
CA SER A 56 -9.83 12.04 8.47
C SER A 56 -9.58 11.00 7.38
N VAL A 57 -8.85 11.36 6.31
CA VAL A 57 -8.39 10.44 5.26
C VAL A 57 -7.55 9.31 5.84
N LEU A 58 -6.55 9.62 6.66
CA LEU A 58 -5.70 8.62 7.32
C LEU A 58 -6.53 7.67 8.20
N ARG A 59 -7.55 8.17 8.91
CA ARG A 59 -8.46 7.33 9.70
C ARG A 59 -9.27 6.39 8.81
N GLY A 60 -9.81 6.87 7.69
CA GLY A 60 -10.55 6.04 6.74
C GLY A 60 -9.69 4.92 6.16
N LEU A 61 -8.45 5.23 5.79
CA LEU A 61 -7.49 4.24 5.29
C LEU A 61 -7.06 3.25 6.38
N SER A 62 -6.97 3.69 7.65
CA SER A 62 -6.67 2.81 8.78
C SER A 62 -7.73 1.74 8.97
N VAL A 63 -9.02 2.12 8.93
CA VAL A 63 -10.14 1.16 9.05
C VAL A 63 -10.13 0.13 7.91
N LYS A 64 -9.59 0.51 6.75
CA LYS A 64 -9.46 -0.34 5.57
C LYS A 64 -8.13 -1.11 5.50
N ASN A 65 -7.25 -0.98 6.49
CA ASN A 65 -5.90 -1.56 6.51
C ASN A 65 -5.04 -1.15 5.30
N LYS A 66 -5.06 0.15 4.95
CA LYS A 66 -4.33 0.70 3.79
C LYS A 66 -3.33 1.81 4.15
N LEU A 67 -3.12 2.08 5.44
CA LEU A 67 -2.16 3.10 5.88
C LEU A 67 -0.72 2.82 5.43
N SER A 68 -0.35 1.56 5.25
CA SER A 68 0.98 1.15 4.79
C SER A 68 1.31 1.66 3.37
N PHE A 69 0.29 1.91 2.54
CA PHE A 69 0.46 2.51 1.21
C PHE A 69 0.79 3.99 1.28
N ILE A 70 0.36 4.70 2.33
CA ILE A 70 0.65 6.14 2.49
C ILE A 70 1.97 6.36 3.21
N SER A 71 2.26 5.54 4.21
CA SER A 71 3.52 5.61 4.96
C SER A 71 4.73 5.09 4.18
N GLY A 72 4.51 4.41 3.04
CA GLY A 72 5.57 3.78 2.26
C GLY A 72 6.12 2.49 2.87
N GLU A 73 5.46 1.95 3.90
CA GLU A 73 5.79 0.64 4.49
C GLU A 73 5.48 -0.50 3.50
N CYS A 74 4.37 -0.39 2.76
CA CYS A 74 4.02 -1.30 1.68
C CYS A 74 4.63 -0.81 0.37
N ARG A 75 5.92 -1.11 0.19
CA ARG A 75 6.69 -0.67 -0.98
C ARG A 75 6.23 -1.33 -2.26
N GLN A 76 6.30 -0.59 -3.36
CA GLN A 76 6.12 -1.11 -4.71
C GLN A 76 7.08 -2.29 -4.95
N PRO A 77 6.55 -3.49 -5.26
CA PRO A 77 7.36 -4.64 -5.64
C PRO A 77 8.06 -4.41 -6.98
N ASP A 78 9.08 -5.23 -7.25
CA ASP A 78 9.67 -5.30 -8.59
C ASP A 78 8.57 -5.64 -9.63
N PRO A 79 8.53 -5.00 -10.82
CA PRO A 79 7.53 -5.28 -11.84
C PRO A 79 7.45 -6.74 -12.32
N SER A 80 8.53 -7.51 -12.17
CA SER A 80 8.56 -8.95 -12.47
C SER A 80 7.99 -9.83 -11.34
N SER A 81 7.77 -9.26 -10.15
CA SER A 81 7.23 -9.98 -9.00
C SER A 81 5.77 -10.38 -9.24
N PRO A 82 5.36 -11.60 -8.86
CA PRO A 82 3.95 -12.00 -8.91
C PRO A 82 3.04 -11.11 -8.03
N GLN A 83 3.61 -10.41 -7.04
CA GLN A 83 2.89 -9.53 -6.13
C GLN A 83 2.64 -8.13 -6.72
N PHE A 84 3.36 -7.74 -7.78
CA PHE A 84 3.28 -6.40 -8.36
C PHE A 84 1.85 -6.02 -8.76
N ARG A 85 1.16 -6.91 -9.47
CA ARG A 85 -0.22 -6.67 -9.93
C ARG A 85 -1.22 -6.52 -8.80
N GLN A 86 -1.02 -7.22 -7.69
CA GLN A 86 -1.89 -7.09 -6.52
C GLN A 86 -1.63 -5.77 -5.80
N TRP A 87 -0.35 -5.39 -5.68
CA TRP A 87 0.04 -4.11 -5.11
C TRP A 87 -0.53 -2.95 -5.92
N GLU A 88 -0.35 -2.98 -7.25
CA GLU A 88 -0.85 -1.99 -8.21
C GLU A 88 -2.37 -1.79 -8.08
N ARG A 89 -3.14 -2.86 -7.90
CA ARG A 89 -4.59 -2.75 -7.68
C ARG A 89 -4.93 -2.06 -6.36
N CYS A 90 -4.19 -2.35 -5.30
CA CYS A 90 -4.42 -1.74 -3.99
C CYS A 90 -4.02 -0.26 -4.01
N ASP A 91 -2.89 0.07 -4.61
CA ASP A 91 -2.43 1.45 -4.74
C ASP A 91 -3.44 2.29 -5.56
N ASN A 92 -3.87 1.80 -6.73
CA ASN A 92 -4.91 2.45 -7.54
C ASN A 92 -6.21 2.68 -6.77
N MET A 93 -6.61 1.74 -5.90
CA MET A 93 -7.80 1.87 -5.05
C MET A 93 -7.61 2.99 -4.00
N VAL A 94 -6.46 3.02 -3.33
CA VAL A 94 -6.13 4.05 -2.34
C VAL A 94 -6.05 5.43 -2.99
N THR A 95 -5.38 5.52 -4.15
CA THR A 95 -5.31 6.72 -4.98
C THR A 95 -6.71 7.22 -5.36
N SER A 96 -7.58 6.34 -5.84
CA SER A 96 -8.98 6.69 -6.17
C SER A 96 -9.73 7.27 -4.97
N TRP A 97 -9.58 6.66 -3.79
CA TRP A 97 -10.22 7.13 -2.57
C TRP A 97 -9.70 8.48 -2.09
N ILE A 98 -8.40 8.77 -2.28
CA ILE A 98 -7.81 10.07 -1.98
C ILE A 98 -8.34 11.11 -2.96
N LEU A 99 -8.30 10.85 -4.26
CA LEU A 99 -8.79 11.76 -5.29
C LEU A 99 -10.27 12.11 -5.07
N ASN A 100 -11.10 11.12 -4.74
CA ASN A 100 -12.51 11.33 -4.42
C ASN A 100 -12.74 12.14 -3.14
N SER A 101 -11.74 12.26 -2.25
CA SER A 101 -11.80 13.09 -1.06
C SER A 101 -11.41 14.55 -1.29
N LEU A 102 -11.05 14.93 -2.52
CA LEU A 102 -10.65 16.28 -2.93
C LEU A 102 -11.79 16.96 -3.70
N SER A 103 -11.83 18.29 -3.67
CA SER A 103 -12.68 19.05 -4.59
C SER A 103 -12.23 18.79 -6.03
N LYS A 104 -13.14 18.93 -6.99
CA LYS A 104 -12.83 18.65 -8.40
C LYS A 104 -11.60 19.41 -8.91
N GLU A 105 -11.51 20.70 -8.59
CA GLU A 105 -10.38 21.55 -9.00
C GLU A 105 -9.04 21.03 -8.46
N ILE A 106 -9.01 20.60 -7.19
CA ILE A 106 -7.79 20.07 -6.58
C ILE A 106 -7.48 18.67 -7.13
N ALA A 107 -8.49 17.81 -7.27
CA ALA A 107 -8.33 16.48 -7.85
C ALA A 107 -7.73 16.53 -9.26
N ASP A 108 -8.29 17.37 -10.14
CA ASP A 108 -7.82 17.56 -11.52
C ASP A 108 -6.35 18.06 -11.54
N SER A 109 -5.90 18.81 -10.53
CA SER A 109 -4.52 19.31 -10.43
C SER A 109 -3.48 18.26 -10.01
N VAL A 110 -3.91 17.17 -9.38
CA VAL A 110 -3.04 16.10 -8.85
C VAL A 110 -3.33 14.72 -9.45
N GLU A 111 -4.20 14.66 -10.46
CA GLU A 111 -4.63 13.41 -11.11
C GLU A 111 -3.48 12.57 -11.66
N TYR A 112 -2.38 13.22 -12.05
CA TYR A 112 -1.19 12.57 -12.63
C TYR A 112 -0.16 12.05 -11.59
N ALA A 113 -0.49 12.08 -10.29
CA ALA A 113 0.38 11.48 -9.29
C ALA A 113 0.54 9.97 -9.54
N ASN A 114 1.75 9.46 -9.33
CA ASN A 114 2.11 8.09 -9.72
C ASN A 114 1.62 7.05 -8.70
N ASP A 115 1.50 7.42 -7.44
CA ASP A 115 1.09 6.54 -6.36
C ASP A 115 0.40 7.30 -5.20
N ALA A 116 -0.17 6.53 -4.27
CA ALA A 116 -0.86 7.10 -3.11
C ALA A 116 0.09 7.81 -2.13
N VAL A 117 1.37 7.45 -2.11
CA VAL A 117 2.38 8.12 -1.27
C VAL A 117 2.57 9.54 -1.78
N GLU A 118 2.75 9.73 -3.08
CA GLU A 118 2.96 11.03 -3.73
C GLU A 118 1.79 11.99 -3.46
N LEU A 119 0.55 11.50 -3.55
CA LEU A 119 -0.66 12.30 -3.30
C LEU A 119 -0.76 12.86 -1.87
N LEU A 120 -0.21 12.15 -0.87
CA LEU A 120 -0.35 12.51 0.55
C LEU A 120 0.98 12.91 1.22
N LYS A 121 2.05 13.10 0.43
CA LYS A 121 3.32 13.64 0.90
C LYS A 121 3.11 15.02 1.51
N GLU A 122 3.76 15.24 2.65
CA GLU A 122 3.75 16.50 3.40
C GLU A 122 4.53 17.61 2.67
#